data_AF-A0A537G6J1-F1
#
_entry.id   AF-A0A537G6J1-F1
#
_cell.length_a   1.000
_cell.length_b   1.000
_cell.length_c   1.000
_cell.angle_alpha   90.00
_cell.angle_beta   90.00
_cell.angle_gamma   90.00
#
_symmetry.space_group_name_H-M   'P 1'
#
loop_
_entity.id
_entity.type
_entity.pdbx_description
1 polymer ?
#
loop_
_entity_poly.entity_id
_entity_poly.type
_entity_poly.pdbx_seq_one_letter_code
_entity_poly.pdbx_strand_id
1 'polypeptide(L)'
;MSKVFEKRFPQALAIIEARKVTNYRFKPSGRTLWVVNGRKGEYQVMPDSMFCTCDDYYFRVMDNKKQLCYHLVAQQIAEAAGQYGVLDLADSKYAEVTSKLSDSGYRKE
;
A
#
# COMPACT_ATOMS: atom_id res chain seq x y z
N MET A 1 -0.76 4.76 24.00
CA MET A 1 0.10 5.17 22.87
C MET A 1 1.02 4.05 22.34
N SER A 2 1.39 3.00 23.09
CA SER A 2 2.52 2.10 22.72
C SER A 2 2.20 0.81 21.95
N LYS A 3 1.19 0.00 22.34
CA LYS A 3 1.02 -1.37 21.79
C LYS A 3 0.69 -1.47 20.29
N VAL A 4 0.08 -0.43 19.71
CA VAL A 4 -0.35 -0.40 18.30
C VAL A 4 0.85 -0.28 17.36
N PHE A 5 1.87 0.47 17.76
CA PHE A 5 3.11 0.69 17.01
C PHE A 5 4.14 -0.42 17.22
N GLU A 6 4.14 -1.05 18.40
CA GLU A 6 5.13 -2.05 18.82
C GLU A 6 5.32 -3.20 17.82
N LYS A 7 4.25 -3.68 17.19
CA LYS A 7 4.33 -4.76 16.18
C LYS A 7 4.39 -4.28 14.73
N ARG A 8 3.82 -3.11 14.44
CA ARG A 8 3.68 -2.61 13.07
C ARG A 8 4.92 -1.89 12.58
N PHE A 9 5.58 -1.15 13.46
CA PHE A 9 6.78 -0.43 13.10
C PHE A 9 7.90 -1.38 12.65
N PRO A 10 8.20 -2.50 13.35
CA PRO A 10 9.18 -3.47 12.85
C PRO A 10 8.77 -4.12 11.52
N GLN A 11 7.47 -4.37 11.31
CA GLN A 11 6.97 -4.92 10.04
C GLN A 11 7.10 -3.93 8.89
N ALA A 12 6.80 -2.67 9.14
CA ALA A 12 6.97 -1.60 8.18
C ALA A 12 8.44 -1.40 7.83
N LEU A 13 9.32 -1.36 8.83
CA LEU A 13 10.76 -1.23 8.62
C LEU A 13 11.31 -2.38 7.77
N ALA A 14 10.93 -3.62 8.08
CA ALA A 14 11.34 -4.78 7.28
C ALA A 14 10.90 -4.71 5.80
N ILE A 15 9.77 -4.06 5.50
CA ILE A 15 9.33 -3.81 4.12
C ILE A 15 10.22 -2.79 3.42
N ILE A 16 10.55 -1.71 4.12
CA ILE A 16 11.37 -0.61 3.60
C ILE A 16 12.80 -1.11 3.32
N GLU A 17 13.39 -1.80 4.30
CA GLU A 17 14.73 -2.39 4.18
C GLU A 17 14.81 -3.40 3.02
N ALA A 18 13.73 -4.19 2.83
CA ALA A 18 13.63 -5.12 1.71
C ALA A 18 13.30 -4.46 0.36
N ARG A 19 13.22 -3.12 0.27
CA ARG A 19 12.88 -2.34 -0.94
C ARG A 19 11.54 -2.76 -1.56
N LYS A 20 10.53 -3.02 -0.71
CA LYS A 20 9.21 -3.53 -1.11
C LYS A 20 8.13 -2.46 -1.22
N VAL A 21 8.53 -1.20 -1.43
CA VAL A 21 7.61 -0.07 -1.67
C VAL A 21 7.92 0.51 -3.04
N THR A 22 6.91 0.58 -3.90
CA THR A 22 7.05 1.09 -5.28
C THR A 22 5.98 2.14 -5.56
N ASN A 23 6.41 3.27 -6.13
CA ASN A 23 5.53 4.30 -6.69
C ASN A 23 5.49 4.16 -8.22
N TYR A 24 4.34 3.72 -8.74
CA TYR A 24 4.06 3.71 -10.17
C TYR A 24 3.57 5.08 -10.61
N ARG A 25 4.27 5.70 -11.56
CA ARG A 25 3.92 7.02 -12.09
C ARG A 25 3.49 6.87 -13.54
N PHE A 26 2.27 7.27 -13.83
CA PHE A 26 1.69 7.09 -15.16
C PHE A 26 1.76 8.40 -15.95
N LYS A 27 2.15 8.28 -17.22
CA LYS A 27 2.29 9.40 -18.16
C LYS A 27 1.34 9.23 -19.35
N PRO A 28 0.78 10.32 -19.88
CA PRO A 28 1.02 11.71 -19.49
C PRO A 28 0.17 12.20 -18.31
N SER A 29 -0.79 11.42 -17.79
CA SER A 29 -1.74 11.92 -16.78
C SER A 29 -1.13 12.40 -15.46
N GLY A 30 0.07 11.93 -15.10
CA GLY A 30 0.68 12.18 -13.80
C GLY A 30 0.05 11.37 -12.66
N ARG A 31 -0.84 10.40 -12.96
CA ARG A 31 -1.42 9.52 -11.93
C ARG A 31 -0.31 8.78 -11.20
N THR A 32 -0.52 8.55 -9.91
CA THR A 32 0.38 7.74 -9.08
C THR A 32 -0.37 6.60 -8.43
N LEU A 33 0.25 5.42 -8.37
CA LEU A 33 -0.24 4.28 -7.61
C LEU A 33 0.89 3.75 -6.74
N TRP A 34 0.68 3.68 -5.44
CA TRP A 34 1.63 3.05 -4.54
C TRP A 34 1.30 1.58 -4.36
N VAL A 35 2.33 0.74 -4.44
CA VAL A 35 2.23 -0.69 -4.16
C VAL A 35 3.23 -1.04 -3.07
N VAL A 36 2.73 -1.76 -2.06
CA VAL A 36 3.53 -2.30 -0.96
C VAL A 36 3.46 -3.82 -1.00
N ASN A 37 4.61 -4.46 -1.15
CA ASN A 37 4.72 -5.92 -1.17
C ASN A 37 4.83 -6.44 0.27
N GLY A 38 3.68 -6.81 0.83
CA GLY A 38 3.56 -7.35 2.19
C GLY A 38 3.84 -8.85 2.25
N ARG A 39 3.53 -9.46 3.40
CA ARG A 39 3.78 -10.89 3.63
C ARG A 39 2.90 -11.83 2.81
N LYS A 40 1.66 -11.43 2.53
CA LYS A 40 0.66 -12.26 1.85
C LYS A 40 0.40 -11.84 0.39
N GLY A 41 1.05 -10.79 -0.10
CA GLY A 41 0.83 -10.29 -1.45
C GLY A 41 1.17 -8.82 -1.62
N GLU A 42 0.80 -8.30 -2.79
CA GLU A 42 0.94 -6.90 -3.15
C GLU A 42 -0.31 -6.12 -2.75
N TYR A 43 -0.13 -4.96 -2.14
CA TYR A 43 -1.23 -4.13 -1.67
C TYR A 43 -1.14 -2.75 -2.29
N GLN A 44 -2.25 -2.27 -2.83
CA GLN A 44 -2.34 -0.91 -3.32
C GLN A 44 -2.60 0.01 -2.14
N VAL A 45 -1.85 1.11 -2.12
CA VAL A 45 -1.90 2.13 -1.08
C VAL A 45 -2.24 3.47 -1.74
N MET A 46 -3.19 4.17 -1.16
CA MET A 46 -3.54 5.54 -1.52
C MET A 46 -3.27 6.41 -0.29
N PRO A 47 -2.07 7.01 -0.19
CA PRO A 47 -1.65 7.74 1.01
C PRO A 47 -2.55 8.93 1.32
N ASP A 48 -2.98 9.69 0.30
CA ASP A 48 -3.82 10.87 0.48
C ASP A 48 -5.18 10.56 1.11
N SER A 49 -5.74 9.38 0.82
CA SER A 49 -6.99 8.89 1.41
C SER A 49 -6.76 7.97 2.61
N MET A 50 -5.50 7.77 3.02
CA MET A 50 -5.08 6.82 4.06
C MET A 50 -5.64 5.41 3.84
N PHE A 51 -5.80 4.99 2.59
CA PHE A 51 -6.42 3.72 2.23
C PHE A 51 -5.39 2.65 1.85
N CYS A 52 -5.68 1.40 2.20
CA CYS A 52 -4.91 0.24 1.75
C CYS A 52 -5.84 -0.93 1.45
N THR A 53 -5.54 -1.70 0.41
CA THR A 53 -6.36 -2.86 -0.01
C THR A 53 -6.23 -4.10 0.87
N CYS A 54 -5.44 -4.06 1.95
CA CYS A 54 -5.27 -5.22 2.82
C CYS A 54 -6.49 -5.46 3.73
N ASP A 55 -6.76 -6.74 4.05
CA ASP A 55 -7.79 -7.15 5.02
C ASP A 55 -7.69 -6.41 6.36
N ASP A 56 -6.47 -6.14 6.81
CA ASP A 56 -6.20 -5.45 8.07
C ASP A 56 -6.71 -4.00 8.06
N TYR A 57 -6.81 -3.37 6.88
CA TYR A 57 -7.47 -2.07 6.71
C TYR A 57 -8.98 -2.25 6.71
N TYR A 58 -9.50 -3.16 5.88
CA TYR A 58 -10.94 -3.40 5.73
C TYR A 58 -11.63 -3.77 7.05
N PHE A 59 -11.12 -4.76 7.79
CA PHE A 59 -11.79 -5.27 9.00
C PHE A 59 -11.49 -4.48 10.27
N ARG A 60 -10.49 -3.60 10.25
CA ARG A 60 -9.98 -3.03 11.51
C ARG A 60 -9.81 -1.53 11.48
N VAL A 61 -9.52 -0.93 10.32
CA VAL A 61 -9.44 0.52 10.20
C VAL A 61 -10.81 1.10 9.94
N MET A 62 -11.57 0.53 8.99
CA MET A 62 -12.94 0.98 8.70
C MET A 62 -13.89 0.82 9.90
N ASP A 63 -13.71 -0.25 10.69
CA ASP A 63 -14.47 -0.50 11.92
C ASP A 63 -14.03 0.37 13.12
N ASN A 64 -13.15 1.36 12.94
CA ASN A 64 -12.54 2.16 14.01
C ASN A 64 -11.80 1.36 15.11
N LYS A 65 -11.57 0.07 14.91
CA LYS A 65 -10.89 -0.81 15.86
C LYS A 65 -9.38 -0.53 15.93
N LYS A 66 -8.80 0.08 14.89
CA LYS A 66 -7.37 0.38 14.71
C LYS A 66 -7.19 1.62 13.81
N GLN A 67 -6.10 2.36 14.00
CA GLN A 67 -5.83 3.59 13.24
C GLN A 67 -5.12 3.34 11.90
N LEU A 68 -4.14 2.43 11.82
CA LEU A 68 -3.36 2.19 10.59
C LEU A 68 -2.97 0.71 10.40
N CYS A 69 -2.86 0.25 9.14
CA CYS A 69 -2.18 -1.00 8.79
C CYS A 69 -0.67 -0.76 8.64
N TYR A 70 0.16 -1.81 8.74
CA TYR A 70 1.61 -1.63 8.61
C TYR A 70 2.05 -1.24 7.18
N HIS A 71 1.22 -1.48 6.16
CA HIS A 71 1.50 -1.06 4.77
C HIS A 71 1.44 0.46 4.61
N LEU A 72 0.42 1.12 5.19
CA LEU A 72 0.35 2.59 5.24
C LEU A 72 1.54 3.17 5.99
N VAL A 73 1.91 2.57 7.12
CA VAL A 73 3.10 2.99 7.88
C VAL A 73 4.37 2.83 7.04
N ALA A 74 4.54 1.70 6.34
CA ALA A 74 5.70 1.46 5.50
C ALA A 74 5.80 2.45 4.35
N GLN A 75 4.69 2.70 3.65
CA GLN A 75 4.66 3.63 2.53
C GLN A 75 4.96 5.06 2.99
N GLN A 76 4.34 5.56 4.06
CA GLN A 76 4.57 6.93 4.56
C GLN A 76 6.03 7.15 4.99
N ILE A 77 6.63 6.18 5.69
CA ILE A 77 8.04 6.25 6.09
C ILE A 77 8.95 6.17 4.86
N ALA A 78 8.68 5.24 3.93
CA ALA A 78 9.47 5.09 2.72
C ALA A 78 9.46 6.37 1.87
N GLU A 79 8.28 6.99 1.70
CA GLU A 79 8.13 8.24 0.96
C GLU A 79 8.91 9.37 1.63
N ALA A 80 8.72 9.58 2.94
CA ALA A 80 9.42 10.60 3.70
C ALA A 80 10.95 10.41 3.70
N ALA A 81 11.42 9.16 3.68
CA ALA A 81 12.84 8.80 3.66
C ALA A 81 13.44 8.69 2.25
N GLY A 82 12.64 8.80 1.18
CA GLY A 82 13.09 8.55 -0.19
C GLY A 82 13.51 7.09 -0.46
N GLN A 83 13.03 6.14 0.35
CA GLN A 83 13.40 4.72 0.30
C GLN A 83 12.35 3.85 -0.39
N TYR A 84 12.06 4.16 -1.66
CA TYR A 84 11.11 3.42 -2.48
C TYR A 84 11.60 3.32 -3.93
N GLY A 85 11.08 2.34 -4.67
CA GLY A 85 11.29 2.23 -6.11
C GLY A 85 10.34 3.16 -6.87
N VAL A 86 10.77 3.68 -8.01
CA VAL A 86 9.92 4.44 -8.93
C VAL A 86 9.84 3.68 -10.25
N LEU A 87 8.64 3.52 -10.78
CA LEU A 87 8.44 2.98 -12.12
C LEU A 87 7.53 3.90 -12.93
N ASP A 88 8.08 4.44 -14.02
CA ASP A 88 7.32 5.27 -14.95
C ASP A 88 6.66 4.36 -16.01
N LEU A 89 5.34 4.48 -16.17
CA LEU A 89 4.54 3.72 -17.13
C LEU A 89 3.68 4.65 -18.00
N ALA A 90 3.23 4.15 -19.15
CA ALA A 90 2.18 4.83 -19.92
C ALA A 90 0.81 4.64 -19.25
N ASP A 91 -0.09 5.62 -19.39
CA ASP A 91 -1.47 5.54 -18.87
C ASP A 91 -2.23 4.30 -19.37
N SER A 92 -1.89 3.80 -20.56
CA SER A 92 -2.46 2.57 -21.12
C SER A 92 -2.21 1.33 -20.25
N LYS A 93 -1.19 1.37 -19.39
CA LYS A 93 -0.87 0.29 -18.44
C LYS A 93 -1.57 0.43 -17.10
N TYR A 94 -2.29 1.54 -16.85
CA TYR A 94 -2.95 1.77 -15.57
C TYR A 94 -3.93 0.65 -15.21
N ALA A 95 -4.82 0.29 -16.15
CA ALA A 95 -5.82 -0.75 -15.94
C ALA A 95 -5.18 -2.12 -15.62
N GLU A 96 -4.07 -2.46 -16.26
CA GLU A 96 -3.32 -3.70 -16.04
C GLU A 96 -2.73 -3.76 -14.62
N VAL A 97 -2.18 -2.65 -14.12
CA VAL A 97 -1.63 -2.60 -12.76
C VAL A 97 -2.76 -2.61 -11.71
N THR A 98 -3.87 -1.94 -11.99
CA THR A 98 -5.00 -1.84 -11.06
C THR A 98 -5.95 -3.04 -11.10
N SER A 99 -5.95 -3.88 -12.13
CA SER A 99 -6.87 -5.02 -12.25
C SER A 99 -6.72 -6.02 -11.09
N LYS A 100 -5.56 -6.06 -10.42
CA LYS A 100 -5.37 -6.85 -9.20
C LYS A 100 -6.34 -6.46 -8.06
N LEU A 101 -6.96 -5.28 -8.14
CA LEU A 101 -8.06 -4.87 -7.25
C LEU A 101 -9.34 -5.66 -7.45
N SER A 102 -9.66 -6.08 -8.70
CA SER A 102 -10.94 -6.74 -9.00
C SER A 102 -11.01 -8.19 -8.52
N ASP A 103 -9.86 -8.83 -8.29
CA ASP A 103 -9.78 -10.24 -7.88
C ASP A 103 -9.78 -10.46 -6.36
N SER A 104 -9.70 -9.38 -5.57
CA SER A 104 -9.53 -9.47 -4.11
C SER A 104 -10.84 -9.44 -3.30
N GLY A 105 -12.03 -9.45 -3.93
CA GLY A 105 -13.24 -9.19 -3.13
C GLY A 105 -14.64 -9.44 -3.71
N TYR A 106 -14.82 -10.22 -4.78
CA TYR A 106 -16.19 -10.57 -5.22
C TYR A 106 -16.31 -12.07 -5.57
N ARG A 107 -16.29 -12.91 -4.53
CA ARG A 107 -16.98 -14.21 -4.62
C ARG A 107 -18.48 -13.92 -4.52
N LYS A 108 -19.18 -13.98 -5.65
CA LYS A 108 -20.63 -14.20 -5.64
C LYS A 108 -20.86 -15.60 -5.07
N GLU A 109 -21.48 -15.67 -3.90
CA GLU A 109 -22.28 -16.84 -3.54
C GLU A 109 -23.53 -16.87 -4.42
#